data_AF-A0A7X5N1K1-F1
#
_entry.id   AF-A0A7X5N1K1-F1
#
_cell.length_a   1.000
_cell.length_b   1.000
_cell.length_c   1.000
_cell.angle_alpha   90.00
_cell.angle_beta   90.00
_cell.angle_gamma   90.00
#
_symmetry.space_group_name_H-M   'P 1'
#
loop_
_entity.id
_entity.type
_entity.pdbx_description
1 polymer ?
#
loop_
_entity_poly.entity_id
_entity_poly.type
_entity_poly.pdbx_seq_one_letter_code
_entity_poly.pdbx_strand_id
1 'polypeptide(L)'
;YSVSHDLRAPLRHVAGFSDKLARHLGDAADEKSRHYMEVISSSARRMASLIDDLLVYSRLGRSALRLQAVDMQSLVSETRAILDSNVQSENTGHRVDWHIAPLPVLVADENMMRQLWMNLLGNAVKYSTKREVARIEVTYTPMADGGHQFSVRDNGAGFDMEYSAKLFGVFQRLHKASEYPGTGIGLASV
;
A
#
# COMPACT_ATOMS: atom_id res chain seq x y z
N TYR A 1 -20.34 -11.54 6.92
CA TYR A 1 -19.61 -11.91 8.14
C TYR A 1 -18.54 -12.91 7.73
N SER A 2 -17.24 -12.65 7.92
CA SER A 2 -16.18 -13.47 7.31
C SER A 2 -15.04 -13.69 8.29
N VAL A 3 -14.23 -14.74 8.12
CA VAL A 3 -13.05 -15.06 8.94
C VAL A 3 -12.15 -13.83 9.18
N SER A 4 -12.06 -12.93 8.19
CA SER A 4 -11.43 -11.61 8.32
C SER A 4 -11.93 -10.79 9.50
N HIS A 5 -13.24 -10.67 9.62
CA HIS A 5 -13.90 -9.88 10.64
C HIS A 5 -13.63 -10.48 12.02
N ASP A 6 -13.63 -11.81 12.12
CA ASP A 6 -13.41 -12.55 13.37
C ASP A 6 -11.94 -12.49 13.83
N LEU A 7 -10.99 -12.36 12.89
CA LEU A 7 -9.58 -12.12 13.19
C LEU A 7 -9.28 -10.65 13.51
N ARG A 8 -10.03 -9.70 12.92
CA ARG A 8 -9.80 -8.26 13.08
C ARG A 8 -10.33 -7.73 14.41
N ALA A 9 -11.49 -8.21 14.86
CA ALA A 9 -12.11 -7.81 16.11
C ALA A 9 -11.19 -7.95 17.35
N PRO A 10 -10.53 -9.10 17.61
CA PRO A 10 -9.65 -9.24 18.76
C PRO A 10 -8.41 -8.34 18.68
N LEU A 11 -7.81 -8.15 17.50
CA LEU A 11 -6.66 -7.26 17.33
C LEU A 11 -7.01 -5.80 17.59
N ARG A 12 -8.20 -5.35 17.14
CA ARG A 12 -8.71 -4.01 17.44
C ARG A 12 -8.94 -3.83 18.94
N HIS A 13 -9.41 -4.87 19.63
CA HIS A 13 -9.55 -4.83 21.09
C HIS A 13 -8.20 -4.73 21.77
N VAL A 14 -7.19 -5.52 21.37
CA VAL A 14 -5.83 -5.44 21.95
C VAL A 14 -5.23 -4.04 21.79
N ALA A 15 -5.28 -3.46 20.58
CA ALA A 15 -4.81 -2.10 20.34
C ALA A 15 -5.60 -1.08 21.19
N GLY A 16 -6.93 -1.18 21.19
CA GLY A 16 -7.80 -0.25 21.91
C GLY A 16 -7.64 -0.32 23.43
N PHE A 17 -7.42 -1.50 24.01
CA PHE A 17 -7.14 -1.65 25.44
C PHE A 17 -5.74 -1.15 25.80
N SER A 18 -4.73 -1.37 24.95
CA SER A 18 -3.39 -0.79 25.14
C SER A 18 -3.46 0.75 25.15
N ASP A 19 -4.17 1.35 24.19
CA ASP A 19 -4.35 2.80 24.09
C ASP A 19 -5.18 3.38 25.26
N LYS A 20 -6.16 2.61 25.79
CA LYS A 20 -6.92 3.00 26.98
C LYS A 20 -6.05 2.93 28.24
N LEU A 21 -5.24 1.88 28.38
CA LEU A 21 -4.34 1.71 29.52
C LEU A 21 -3.28 2.82 29.55
N ALA A 22 -2.72 3.17 28.38
CA ALA A 22 -1.78 4.28 28.25
C ALA A 22 -2.39 5.61 28.71
N ARG A 23 -3.63 5.89 28.29
CA ARG A 23 -4.38 7.08 28.74
C ARG A 23 -4.73 7.05 30.22
N HIS A 24 -5.04 5.88 30.76
CA HIS A 24 -5.40 5.74 32.17
C HIS A 24 -4.21 5.95 33.10
N LEU A 25 -3.05 5.40 32.74
CA LEU A 25 -1.82 5.58 33.50
C LEU A 25 -1.25 6.98 33.36
N GLY A 26 -1.36 7.61 32.17
CA GLY A 26 -0.90 8.99 31.96
C GLY A 26 0.56 9.20 32.40
N ASP A 27 0.77 10.06 33.39
CA ASP A 27 2.08 10.37 33.97
C ASP A 27 2.58 9.34 34.99
N ALA A 28 1.71 8.45 35.46
CA ALA A 28 2.08 7.35 36.36
C ALA A 28 2.74 6.17 35.62
N ALA A 29 2.69 6.15 34.28
CA ALA A 29 3.41 5.14 33.50
C ALA A 29 4.91 5.47 33.46
N ASP A 30 5.72 4.54 33.97
CA ASP A 30 7.16 4.59 33.74
C ASP A 30 7.49 4.41 32.24
N GLU A 31 8.71 4.79 31.86
CA GLU A 31 9.16 4.75 30.47
C GLU A 31 9.06 3.34 29.86
N LYS A 32 9.28 2.32 30.68
CA LYS A 32 9.18 0.91 30.28
C LYS A 32 7.74 0.49 29.99
N SER A 33 6.79 0.88 30.83
CA SER A 33 5.36 0.62 30.62
C SER A 33 4.83 1.33 29.39
N ARG A 34 5.22 2.60 29.18
CA ARG A 34 4.89 3.35 27.95
C ARG A 34 5.40 2.64 26.71
N HIS A 35 6.68 2.23 26.72
CA HIS A 35 7.27 1.49 25.63
C HIS A 35 6.53 0.18 25.33
N TYR A 36 6.19 -0.60 26.35
CA TYR A 36 5.45 -1.85 26.16
C TYR A 36 4.05 -1.64 25.58
N MET A 37 3.32 -0.63 26.04
CA MET A 37 1.99 -0.31 25.50
C MET A 37 2.05 0.13 24.03
N GLU A 38 3.06 0.92 23.67
CA GLU A 38 3.32 1.29 22.27
C GLU A 38 3.66 0.07 21.40
N VAL A 39 4.52 -0.83 21.90
CA VAL A 39 4.88 -2.06 21.18
C VAL A 39 3.66 -2.95 20.98
N ILE A 40 2.81 -3.12 22.00
CA ILE A 40 1.57 -3.93 21.90
C ILE A 40 0.62 -3.31 20.88
N SER A 41 0.37 -2.00 20.97
CA SER A 41 -0.57 -1.29 20.11
C SER A 41 -0.12 -1.33 18.65
N SER A 42 1.16 -1.01 18.39
CA SER A 42 1.74 -1.06 17.05
C SER A 42 1.76 -2.47 16.46
N SER A 43 2.08 -3.49 17.26
CA SER A 43 2.06 -4.90 16.83
C SER A 43 0.67 -5.39 16.47
N ALA A 44 -0.35 -5.03 17.25
CA ALA A 44 -1.74 -5.40 16.98
C ALA A 44 -2.27 -4.74 15.70
N ARG A 45 -1.99 -3.45 15.49
CA ARG A 45 -2.34 -2.74 14.25
C ARG A 45 -1.63 -3.35 13.03
N ARG A 46 -0.34 -3.70 13.17
CA ARG A 46 0.43 -4.36 12.11
C ARG A 46 -0.15 -5.73 11.75
N MET A 47 -0.54 -6.54 12.74
CA MET A 47 -1.20 -7.83 12.48
C MET A 47 -2.52 -7.66 11.74
N ALA A 48 -3.33 -6.64 12.09
CA ALA A 48 -4.59 -6.39 11.41
C ALA A 48 -4.38 -6.08 9.92
N SER A 49 -3.39 -5.22 9.62
CA SER A 49 -3.01 -4.91 8.24
C SER A 49 -2.49 -6.13 7.48
N LEU A 50 -1.67 -7.00 8.10
CA LEU A 50 -1.19 -8.23 7.48
C LEU A 50 -2.33 -9.20 7.12
N ILE A 51 -3.33 -9.30 7.99
CA ILE A 51 -4.50 -10.16 7.77
C ILE A 51 -5.34 -9.61 6.61
N ASP A 52 -5.57 -8.29 6.57
CA ASP A 52 -6.31 -7.64 5.49
C ASP A 52 -5.64 -7.88 4.14
N ASP A 53 -4.33 -7.67 4.07
CA ASP A 53 -3.55 -7.88 2.85
C ASP A 53 -3.53 -9.35 2.41
N LEU A 54 -3.43 -10.30 3.36
CA LEU A 54 -3.47 -11.74 3.06
C LEU A 54 -4.84 -12.17 2.51
N LEU A 55 -5.92 -11.59 3.03
CA LEU A 55 -7.27 -11.90 2.57
C LEU A 55 -7.54 -11.34 1.18
N VAL A 56 -7.03 -10.15 0.90
CA VAL A 56 -7.04 -9.57 -0.44
C VAL A 56 -6.29 -10.49 -1.40
N TYR A 57 -5.08 -10.93 -1.05
CA TYR A 57 -4.31 -11.90 -1.83
C TYR A 57 -5.06 -13.22 -2.06
N SER A 58 -5.65 -13.80 -1.01
CA SER A 58 -6.40 -15.06 -1.11
C SER A 58 -7.64 -14.98 -2.00
N ARG A 59 -8.22 -13.78 -2.20
CA ARG A 59 -9.42 -13.59 -3.03
C ARG A 59 -9.09 -13.43 -4.51
N LEU A 60 -7.90 -12.92 -4.84
CA LEU A 60 -7.46 -12.71 -6.23
C LEU A 60 -7.39 -14.01 -7.05
N GLY A 61 -7.23 -15.17 -6.40
CA GLY A 61 -7.18 -16.47 -7.09
C GLY A 61 -8.51 -17.22 -7.24
N ARG A 62 -9.64 -16.72 -6.70
CA ARG A 62 -10.89 -17.52 -6.57
C ARG A 62 -12.16 -16.88 -7.12
N SER A 63 -12.13 -15.62 -7.55
CA SER A 63 -13.29 -14.96 -8.15
C SER A 63 -13.23 -15.01 -9.67
N ALA A 64 -14.39 -15.22 -10.32
CA ALA A 64 -14.49 -15.01 -11.76
C ALA A 64 -14.21 -13.53 -12.09
N LEU A 65 -13.40 -13.29 -13.13
CA LEU A 65 -13.11 -11.95 -13.64
C LEU A 65 -14.39 -11.29 -14.14
N ARG A 66 -14.65 -10.06 -13.70
CA ARG A 66 -15.74 -9.23 -14.24
C ARG A 66 -15.17 -8.25 -15.24
N LEU A 67 -15.02 -8.73 -16.48
CA LEU A 67 -14.50 -7.92 -17.57
C LEU A 67 -15.52 -6.87 -18.01
N GLN A 68 -15.10 -5.61 -17.98
CA GLN A 68 -15.86 -4.46 -18.48
C GLN A 68 -14.91 -3.43 -19.10
N ALA A 69 -15.46 -2.46 -19.82
CA ALA A 69 -14.68 -1.32 -20.29
C ALA A 69 -14.25 -0.46 -19.10
N VAL A 70 -12.95 -0.30 -18.92
CA VAL A 70 -12.32 0.42 -17.81
C VAL A 70 -11.48 1.55 -18.37
N ASP A 71 -11.81 2.77 -18.01
CA ASP A 71 -11.00 3.95 -18.31
C ASP A 71 -9.81 4.04 -17.33
N MET A 72 -8.62 3.68 -17.83
CA MET A 72 -7.39 3.71 -17.03
C MET A 72 -7.00 5.14 -16.65
N GLN A 73 -7.36 6.13 -17.47
CA GLN A 73 -7.07 7.53 -17.17
C GLN A 73 -7.82 7.97 -15.91
N SER A 74 -9.11 7.63 -15.83
CA SER A 74 -9.95 7.91 -14.67
C SER A 74 -9.45 7.18 -13.43
N LEU A 75 -9.15 5.88 -13.53
CA LEU A 75 -8.65 5.09 -12.38
C LEU A 75 -7.33 5.62 -11.80
N VAL A 76 -6.36 5.97 -12.67
CA VAL A 76 -5.08 6.53 -12.22
C VAL A 76 -5.29 7.91 -11.58
N SER A 77 -6.19 8.72 -12.12
CA SER A 77 -6.51 10.04 -11.58
C SER A 77 -7.17 9.95 -10.19
N GLU A 78 -8.12 9.04 -10.01
CA GLU A 78 -8.72 8.75 -8.70
C GLU A 78 -7.68 8.26 -7.68
N THR A 79 -6.82 7.34 -8.10
CA THR A 79 -5.76 6.79 -7.24
C THR A 79 -4.78 7.88 -6.81
N ARG A 80 -4.35 8.72 -7.75
CA ARG A 80 -3.53 9.90 -7.46
C ARG A 80 -4.20 10.81 -6.45
N ALA A 81 -5.47 11.14 -6.63
CA ALA A 81 -6.19 12.05 -5.73
C ALA A 81 -6.24 11.51 -4.29
N ILE A 82 -6.45 10.20 -4.13
CA ILE A 82 -6.40 9.53 -2.82
C ILE A 82 -5.00 9.66 -2.21
N LEU A 83 -3.94 9.37 -2.98
CA LEU A 83 -2.57 9.44 -2.49
C LEU A 83 -2.15 10.86 -2.12
N ASP A 84 -2.48 11.85 -2.94
CA ASP A 84 -2.23 13.27 -2.65
C ASP A 84 -2.94 13.70 -1.36
N SER A 85 -4.18 13.23 -1.14
CA SER A 85 -4.93 13.52 0.09
C SER A 85 -4.27 12.91 1.34
N ASN A 86 -3.75 11.69 1.23
CA ASN A 86 -3.05 11.04 2.34
C ASN A 86 -1.75 11.78 2.69
N VAL A 87 -0.96 12.16 1.69
CA VAL A 87 0.29 12.92 1.89
C VAL A 87 0.03 14.26 2.58
N GLN A 88 -1.03 14.96 2.18
CA GLN A 88 -1.44 16.22 2.83
C GLN A 88 -1.87 16.00 4.28
N SER A 89 -2.62 14.94 4.56
CA SER A 89 -3.12 14.64 5.92
C SER A 89 -2.00 14.33 6.92
N GLU A 90 -0.87 13.80 6.45
CA GLU A 90 0.29 13.47 7.28
C GLU A 90 1.20 14.68 7.55
N ASN A 91 0.88 15.87 7.00
CA ASN A 91 1.63 17.13 7.18
C ASN A 91 3.15 17.01 6.95
N THR A 92 3.58 16.12 6.05
CA THR A 92 4.99 15.82 5.82
C THR A 92 5.73 16.88 5.00
N GLY A 93 5.02 17.86 4.43
CA GLY A 93 5.59 18.80 3.45
C GLY A 93 6.06 18.13 2.16
N HIS A 94 5.77 16.83 2.00
CA HIS A 94 6.20 16.03 0.87
C HIS A 94 5.41 16.41 -0.38
N ARG A 95 6.12 16.76 -1.46
CA ARG A 95 5.52 17.16 -2.73
C ARG A 95 5.68 16.05 -3.77
N VAL A 96 4.57 15.66 -4.39
CA VAL A 96 4.55 14.67 -5.47
C VAL A 96 4.30 15.38 -6.79
N ASP A 97 5.19 15.14 -7.74
CA ASP A 97 5.18 15.66 -9.10
C ASP A 97 4.84 14.53 -10.06
N TRP A 98 3.61 14.58 -10.60
CA TRP A 98 2.99 13.51 -11.38
C TRP A 98 3.12 13.77 -12.88
N HIS A 99 3.79 12.86 -13.58
CA HIS A 99 3.89 12.86 -15.04
C HIS A 99 3.15 11.65 -15.60
N ILE A 100 1.88 11.82 -15.96
CA ILE A 100 1.02 10.72 -16.43
C ILE A 100 0.76 10.92 -17.92
N ALA A 101 1.27 10.00 -18.74
CA ALA A 101 0.96 9.94 -20.17
C ALA A 101 -0.53 9.58 -20.40
N PRO A 102 -1.12 9.90 -21.55
CA PRO A 102 -2.49 9.50 -21.88
C PRO A 102 -2.67 7.98 -21.78
N LEU A 103 -3.71 7.56 -21.05
CA LEU A 103 -4.00 6.14 -20.79
C LEU A 103 -5.25 5.67 -21.57
N PRO A 104 -5.30 4.40 -22.02
CA PRO A 104 -6.39 3.88 -22.82
C PRO A 104 -7.60 3.43 -21.98
N VAL A 105 -8.72 3.19 -22.66
CA VAL A 105 -9.82 2.37 -22.13
C VAL A 105 -9.55 0.91 -22.49
N LEU A 106 -9.51 0.00 -21.51
CA LEU A 106 -9.25 -1.43 -21.70
C LEU A 106 -10.41 -2.29 -21.19
N VAL A 107 -10.55 -3.50 -21.75
CA VAL A 107 -11.46 -4.51 -21.19
C VAL A 107 -10.74 -5.24 -20.06
N ALA A 108 -11.16 -4.98 -18.81
CA ALA A 108 -10.51 -5.49 -17.62
C ALA A 108 -11.48 -5.60 -16.44
N ASP A 109 -11.05 -6.23 -15.34
CA ASP A 109 -11.76 -6.15 -14.06
C ASP A 109 -11.34 -4.86 -13.34
N GLU A 110 -12.27 -3.93 -13.17
CA GLU A 110 -11.99 -2.61 -12.59
C GLU A 110 -11.41 -2.69 -11.18
N ASN A 111 -11.88 -3.62 -10.35
CA ASN A 111 -11.40 -3.73 -8.97
C ASN A 111 -9.94 -4.19 -8.92
N MET A 112 -9.58 -5.13 -9.79
CA MET A 112 -8.20 -5.58 -9.91
C MET A 112 -7.29 -4.48 -10.43
N MET A 113 -7.75 -3.71 -11.43
CA MET A 113 -6.99 -2.59 -11.98
C MET A 113 -6.81 -1.46 -10.96
N ARG A 114 -7.87 -1.14 -10.20
CA ARG A 114 -7.80 -0.19 -9.09
C ARG A 114 -6.78 -0.63 -8.04
N GLN A 115 -6.76 -1.92 -7.69
CA GLN A 115 -5.81 -2.47 -6.74
C GLN A 115 -4.37 -2.44 -7.28
N LEU A 116 -4.17 -2.79 -8.56
CA LEU A 116 -2.89 -2.68 -9.25
C LEU A 116 -2.33 -1.26 -9.17
N TRP A 117 -3.14 -0.26 -9.54
CA TRP A 117 -2.72 1.15 -9.49
C TRP A 117 -2.43 1.61 -8.06
N MET A 118 -3.27 1.24 -7.10
CA MET A 118 -3.03 1.58 -5.69
C MET A 118 -1.70 1.01 -5.18
N ASN A 119 -1.38 -0.23 -5.55
CA ASN A 119 -0.12 -0.86 -5.18
C ASN A 119 1.09 -0.20 -5.83
N LEU A 120 1.05 0.02 -7.14
CA LEU A 120 2.18 0.58 -7.88
C LEU A 120 2.43 2.04 -7.51
N LEU A 121 1.40 2.89 -7.58
CA LEU A 121 1.51 4.32 -7.30
C LEU A 121 1.73 4.56 -5.80
N GLY A 122 1.08 3.79 -4.93
CA GLY A 122 1.30 3.86 -3.49
C GLY A 122 2.75 3.51 -3.10
N ASN A 123 3.35 2.51 -3.76
CA ASN A 123 4.76 2.20 -3.57
C ASN A 123 5.67 3.31 -4.09
N ALA A 124 5.38 3.87 -5.26
CA ALA A 124 6.15 4.98 -5.82
C ALA A 124 6.17 6.20 -4.88
N VAL A 125 5.01 6.60 -4.33
CA VAL A 125 4.94 7.68 -3.31
C VAL A 125 5.70 7.31 -2.05
N LYS A 126 5.46 6.11 -1.51
CA LYS A 126 6.06 5.65 -0.26
C LYS A 126 7.60 5.57 -0.34
N TYR A 127 8.16 4.99 -1.40
CA TYR A 127 9.61 4.80 -1.51
C TYR A 127 10.34 6.08 -1.94
N SER A 128 9.61 7.11 -2.34
CA SER A 128 10.14 8.43 -2.69
C SER A 128 10.02 9.46 -1.56
N THR A 129 9.46 9.12 -0.38
CA THR A 129 9.26 10.03 0.76
C THR A 129 10.54 10.72 1.26
N LYS A 130 11.72 10.12 1.08
CA LYS A 130 13.02 10.73 1.45
C LYS A 130 13.52 11.77 0.43
N ARG A 131 12.80 12.00 -0.68
CA ARG A 131 13.12 13.03 -1.68
C ARG A 131 12.37 14.32 -1.37
N GLU A 132 13.01 15.45 -1.66
CA GLU A 132 12.37 16.78 -1.54
C GLU A 132 11.15 16.91 -2.46
N VAL A 133 11.26 16.35 -3.67
CA VAL A 133 10.15 16.20 -4.61
C VAL A 133 10.15 14.76 -5.12
N ALA A 134 9.07 14.04 -4.84
CA ALA A 134 8.80 12.74 -5.43
C ALA A 134 8.39 12.93 -6.89
N ARG A 135 9.15 12.37 -7.84
CA ARG A 135 8.79 12.40 -9.26
C ARG A 135 8.27 11.02 -9.63
N ILE A 136 7.00 10.95 -10.03
CA ILE A 136 6.34 9.70 -10.41
C ILE A 136 5.87 9.84 -11.85
N GLU A 137 6.34 8.95 -12.69
CA GLU A 137 6.05 8.92 -14.11
C GLU A 137 5.25 7.65 -14.45
N VAL A 138 4.12 7.81 -15.13
CA VAL A 138 3.31 6.72 -15.66
C VAL A 138 3.32 6.83 -17.18
N THR A 139 3.80 5.79 -17.84
CA THR A 139 3.82 5.69 -19.31
C THR A 139 3.00 4.50 -19.79
N TYR A 140 2.50 4.63 -21.01
CA TYR A 140 1.73 3.60 -21.70
C TYR A 140 2.28 3.40 -23.10
N THR A 141 2.39 2.15 -23.54
CA THR A 141 2.77 1.80 -24.90
C THR A 141 1.95 0.59 -25.37
N PRO A 142 1.20 0.70 -26.49
CA PRO A 142 0.57 -0.46 -27.11
C PRO A 142 1.65 -1.37 -27.70
N MET A 143 1.51 -2.67 -27.49
CA MET A 143 2.46 -3.68 -27.96
C MET A 143 2.02 -4.24 -29.32
N ALA A 144 2.99 -4.72 -30.11
CA ALA A 144 2.74 -5.25 -31.46
C ALA A 144 1.87 -6.52 -31.46
N ASP A 145 1.84 -7.27 -30.36
CA ASP A 145 1.04 -8.48 -30.16
C ASP A 145 -0.39 -8.19 -29.68
N GLY A 146 -0.80 -6.92 -29.63
CA GLY A 146 -2.08 -6.49 -29.07
C GLY A 146 -2.07 -6.38 -27.54
N GLY A 147 -0.93 -6.59 -26.89
CA GLY A 147 -0.74 -6.33 -25.47
C GLY A 147 -0.68 -4.85 -25.13
N HIS A 148 -0.75 -4.56 -23.84
CA HIS A 148 -0.67 -3.21 -23.30
C HIS A 148 0.46 -3.15 -22.26
N GLN A 149 1.45 -2.29 -22.48
CA GLN A 149 2.53 -2.07 -21.53
C GLN A 149 2.29 -0.78 -20.76
N PHE A 150 2.27 -0.90 -19.43
CA PHE A 150 2.27 0.23 -18.51
C PHE A 150 3.59 0.22 -17.73
N SER A 151 4.19 1.39 -17.53
CA SER A 151 5.38 1.53 -16.69
C SER A 151 5.18 2.65 -15.69
N VAL A 152 5.43 2.34 -14.42
CA VAL A 152 5.48 3.29 -13.31
C VAL A 152 6.94 3.44 -12.89
N ARG A 153 7.44 4.66 -12.96
CA ARG A 153 8.81 5.01 -12.56
C ARG A 153 8.76 6.04 -11.44
N ASP A 154 9.61 5.86 -10.44
CA ASP A 154 9.83 6.83 -9.38
C ASP A 154 11.32 7.17 -9.22
N ASN A 155 11.60 8.29 -8.55
CA ASN A 155 12.96 8.71 -8.19
C ASN A 155 13.33 8.35 -6.74
N GLY A 156 12.69 7.35 -6.15
CA GLY A 156 12.82 7.00 -4.74
C GLY A 156 14.13 6.30 -4.36
N ALA A 157 14.04 5.43 -3.36
CA ALA A 157 15.19 4.70 -2.83
C ALA A 157 15.76 3.65 -3.80
N GLY A 158 14.97 3.21 -4.79
CA GLY A 158 15.31 2.08 -5.64
C GLY A 158 15.47 0.78 -4.83
N PHE A 159 16.01 -0.26 -5.47
CA PHE A 159 16.39 -1.50 -4.84
C PHE A 159 17.42 -2.22 -5.72
N ASP A 160 18.15 -3.16 -5.13
CA ASP A 160 19.10 -3.97 -5.88
C ASP A 160 18.36 -5.02 -6.73
N MET A 161 18.64 -4.99 -8.03
CA MET A 161 18.00 -5.82 -9.05
C MET A 161 18.28 -7.31 -8.86
N GLU A 162 19.33 -7.69 -8.14
CA GLU A 162 19.59 -9.08 -7.76
C GLU A 162 18.44 -9.67 -6.93
N TYR A 163 17.71 -8.82 -6.20
CA TYR A 163 16.56 -9.23 -5.39
C TYR A 163 15.20 -8.92 -6.03
N SER A 164 15.17 -8.50 -7.29
CA SER A 164 13.94 -8.14 -8.01
C SER A 164 12.91 -9.29 -8.04
N ALA A 165 13.36 -10.52 -8.21
CA ALA A 165 12.50 -11.71 -8.20
C ALA A 165 11.76 -11.92 -6.86
N LYS A 166 12.29 -11.37 -5.75
CA LYS A 166 11.65 -11.45 -4.44
C LYS A 166 10.53 -10.43 -4.27
N LEU A 167 10.47 -9.37 -5.08
CA LEU A 167 9.48 -8.30 -4.91
C LEU A 167 8.03 -8.76 -5.04
N PHE A 168 7.78 -9.78 -5.86
CA PHE A 168 6.45 -10.35 -6.09
C PHE A 168 6.12 -11.49 -5.11
N GLY A 169 7.01 -11.81 -4.17
CA GLY A 169 6.78 -12.81 -3.14
C GLY A 169 6.00 -12.24 -1.95
N VAL A 170 5.09 -13.03 -1.38
CA VAL A 170 4.33 -12.63 -0.18
C VAL A 170 5.28 -12.42 1.00
N PHE A 171 5.10 -11.31 1.73
CA PHE A 171 5.93 -10.88 2.88
C PHE A 171 7.38 -10.54 2.55
N GLN A 172 7.74 -10.41 1.27
CA GLN A 172 9.09 -10.03 0.89
C GLN A 172 9.26 -8.51 0.95
N ARG A 173 10.39 -8.08 1.52
CA ARG A 173 10.72 -6.66 1.69
C ARG A 173 12.22 -6.46 1.46
N LEU A 174 12.56 -5.46 0.66
CA LEU A 174 13.96 -5.08 0.42
C LEU A 174 14.42 -3.92 1.32
N HIS A 175 13.48 -3.17 1.89
CA HIS A 175 13.75 -2.08 2.83
C HIS A 175 13.22 -2.39 4.23
N LYS A 176 13.94 -1.92 5.26
CA LYS A 176 13.58 -2.14 6.66
C LYS A 176 12.26 -1.45 7.00
N ALA A 177 11.50 -2.04 7.93
CA ALA A 177 10.24 -1.47 8.42
C ALA A 177 10.41 -0.11 9.10
N SER A 178 11.58 0.14 9.67
CA SER A 178 11.97 1.41 10.28
C SER A 178 12.18 2.53 9.26
N GLU A 179 12.39 2.19 7.99
CA GLU A 179 12.66 3.18 6.93
C GLU A 179 11.44 3.44 6.07
N TYR A 180 10.63 2.42 5.82
CA TYR A 180 9.41 2.52 5.03
C TYR A 180 8.30 1.61 5.62
N PRO A 181 7.11 2.13 5.96
CA PRO A 181 6.03 1.31 6.52
C PRO A 181 5.44 0.36 5.48
N GLY A 182 4.84 -0.76 5.89
CA GLY A 182 4.13 -1.69 4.99
C GLY A 182 4.32 -3.17 5.33
N THR A 183 3.52 -4.02 4.71
CA THR A 183 3.43 -5.46 5.01
C THR A 183 4.29 -6.35 4.12
N GLY A 184 4.67 -5.87 2.92
CA GLY A 184 5.36 -6.66 1.90
C GLY A 184 4.43 -7.56 1.07
N ILE A 185 3.12 -7.28 1.06
CA ILE A 185 2.14 -8.03 0.26
C ILE A 185 1.75 -7.27 -1.02
N GLY A 186 1.83 -5.93 -1.03
CA GLY A 186 1.32 -5.09 -2.12
C GLY A 186 1.75 -5.55 -3.53
N LEU A 187 3.05 -5.77 -3.75
CA LEU A 187 3.56 -6.23 -5.06
C LEU A 187 3.28 -7.72 -5.35
N ALA A 188 3.01 -8.55 -4.34
CA ALA A 188 2.61 -9.94 -4.56
C ALA A 188 1.18 -10.08 -5.08
N SER A 189 0.41 -8.98 -5.07
CA SER A 189 -0.97 -8.90 -5.58
C SER A 189 -1.08 -8.18 -6.93
N VAL A 190 0.07 -7.85 -7.54
CA VAL A 190 0.20 -7.20 -8.85
C VAL A 190 0.41 -8.25 -9.93
#